data_AF-A0A945NL15-F1
#
_entry.id   AF-A0A945NL15-F1
#
_cell.length_a   1.000
_cell.length_b   1.000
_cell.length_c   1.000
_cell.angle_alpha   90.00
_cell.angle_beta   90.00
_cell.angle_gamma   90.00
#
_symmetry.space_group_name_H-M   'P 1'
#
loop_
_entity.id
_entity.type
_entity.pdbx_description
1 polymer ?
#
loop_
_entity_poly.entity_id
_entity_poly.type
_entity_poly.pdbx_seq_one_letter_code
_entity_poly.pdbx_strand_id
1 'polypeptide(L)'
;MKRIIGIGLVLVCCGVAYWLISPLFIQREVTEDTTLTDVQQDEVKQAIDTFVAAEEQGTAEEGAVDVGKKEMEDIKNMEDVVVEESMSDVLDTEAKESDTQNPAQETQDTANVIASGSFVDVAHEGSGTAKIISLGKNKDTVLSLVDLAVSNGPDLRVLLSKNSEVRAAADLGDYIEVEKLKGNIGTQHYILPEGVDVTAYRSVIIYCKPFRVVFNVADLTGVDVGDGNVQQ
;
A
#
# COMPACT_ATOMS: atom_id res chain seq x y z
N MET A 1 -61.66 12.46 12.78
CA MET A 1 -60.77 12.05 13.88
C MET A 1 -59.91 10.84 13.54
N LYS A 2 -60.48 9.65 13.25
CA LYS A 2 -59.71 8.41 12.95
C LYS A 2 -58.64 8.55 11.85
N ARG A 3 -58.93 9.29 10.77
CA ARG A 3 -57.97 9.55 9.67
C ARG A 3 -56.77 10.43 10.08
N ILE A 4 -56.98 11.40 10.97
CA ILE A 4 -55.92 12.30 11.46
C ILE A 4 -54.98 11.53 12.40
N ILE A 5 -55.55 10.68 13.26
CA ILE A 5 -54.78 9.79 14.15
C ILE A 5 -53.94 8.80 13.31
N GLY A 6 -54.53 8.23 12.24
CA GLY A 6 -53.82 7.34 11.33
C GLY A 6 -52.62 8.02 10.64
N ILE A 7 -52.79 9.24 10.14
CA ILE A 7 -51.70 10.01 9.50
C ILE A 7 -50.60 10.34 10.52
N GLY A 8 -50.97 10.77 11.73
CA GLY A 8 -50.01 11.05 12.79
C GLY A 8 -49.16 9.84 13.15
N LEU A 9 -49.77 8.65 13.23
CA LEU A 9 -49.07 7.40 13.53
C LEU A 9 -48.09 7.02 12.40
N VAL A 10 -48.50 7.17 11.14
CA VAL A 10 -47.61 6.92 9.98
C VAL A 10 -46.40 7.85 10.00
N LEU A 11 -46.59 9.15 10.25
CA LEU A 11 -45.49 10.11 10.31
C LEU A 11 -44.49 9.78 11.43
N VAL A 12 -44.99 9.37 12.60
CA VAL A 12 -44.14 8.91 13.71
C VAL A 12 -43.37 7.65 13.31
N CYS A 13 -44.02 6.66 12.69
CA CYS A 13 -43.35 5.45 12.22
C CYS A 13 -42.28 5.74 11.16
N CYS A 14 -42.56 6.61 10.19
CA CYS A 14 -41.58 7.04 9.19
C CYS A 14 -40.41 7.78 9.84
N GLY A 15 -40.66 8.64 10.83
CA GLY A 15 -39.61 9.35 11.57
C GLY A 15 -38.69 8.40 12.34
N VAL A 16 -39.26 7.41 13.04
CA VAL A 16 -38.49 6.38 13.75
C VAL A 16 -37.72 5.49 12.75
N ALA A 17 -38.35 5.08 11.66
CA ALA A 17 -37.69 4.30 10.61
C ALA A 17 -36.51 5.06 10.00
N TYR A 18 -36.70 6.34 9.67
CA TYR A 18 -35.61 7.19 9.19
C TYR A 18 -34.49 7.33 10.22
N TRP A 19 -34.82 7.54 11.50
CA TRP A 19 -33.83 7.65 12.57
C TRP A 19 -32.99 6.37 12.73
N LEU A 20 -33.62 5.19 12.61
CA LEU A 20 -32.93 3.90 12.66
C LEU A 20 -32.07 3.62 11.42
N ILE A 21 -32.44 4.16 10.26
CA ILE A 21 -31.74 3.97 8.98
C ILE A 21 -30.65 5.03 8.77
N SER A 22 -30.80 6.22 9.36
CA SER A 22 -29.88 7.35 9.22
C SER A 22 -28.40 7.01 9.45
N PRO A 23 -28.01 6.16 10.41
CA PRO A 23 -26.61 5.77 10.60
C PRO A 23 -25.97 5.12 9.38
N LEU A 24 -26.75 4.50 8.48
CA LEU A 24 -26.24 3.89 7.25
C LEU A 24 -25.80 4.92 6.20
N PHE A 25 -26.19 6.19 6.35
CA PHE A 25 -25.90 7.28 5.41
C PHE A 25 -24.98 8.35 6.00
N ILE A 26 -24.62 8.26 7.28
CA ILE A 26 -23.76 9.22 7.95
C ILE A 26 -22.29 8.85 7.73
N GLN A 27 -21.51 9.83 7.28
CA GLN A 27 -20.06 9.73 7.15
C GLN A 27 -19.44 9.39 8.52
N ARG A 28 -18.58 8.37 8.57
CA ARG A 28 -17.87 7.96 9.78
C ARG A 28 -16.39 8.25 9.60
N GLU A 29 -15.90 9.21 10.39
CA GLU A 29 -14.50 9.59 10.44
C GLU A 29 -13.77 8.80 11.53
N VAL A 30 -12.56 8.34 11.24
CA VAL A 30 -11.67 7.72 12.21
C VAL A 30 -10.78 8.81 12.82
N THR A 31 -11.06 9.18 14.08
CA THR A 31 -10.28 10.21 14.80
C THR A 31 -9.17 9.60 15.66
N GLU A 32 -9.37 8.38 16.19
CA GLU A 32 -8.36 7.65 16.96
C GLU A 32 -8.44 6.16 16.63
N ASP A 33 -7.30 5.55 16.28
CA ASP A 33 -7.22 4.12 16.02
C ASP A 33 -6.72 3.37 17.26
N THR A 34 -7.63 2.68 17.95
CA THR A 34 -7.34 1.92 19.17
C THR A 34 -6.84 0.50 18.91
N THR A 35 -6.65 0.10 17.65
CA THR A 35 -6.24 -1.29 17.34
C THR A 35 -4.76 -1.54 17.49
N LEU A 36 -3.94 -0.50 17.36
CA LEU A 36 -2.51 -0.55 17.59
C LEU A 36 -2.20 -0.02 18.99
N THR A 37 -1.17 -0.57 19.61
CA THR A 37 -0.56 0.04 20.81
C THR A 37 0.12 1.37 20.44
N ASP A 38 0.32 2.25 21.42
CA ASP A 38 0.99 3.56 21.20
C ASP A 38 2.36 3.40 20.50
N VAL A 39 3.12 2.36 20.88
CA VAL A 39 4.42 2.05 20.26
C VAL A 39 4.25 1.68 18.78
N GLN A 40 3.27 0.84 18.46
CA GLN A 40 3.00 0.44 17.07
C GLN A 40 2.50 1.62 16.23
N GLN A 41 1.70 2.53 16.82
CA GLN A 41 1.26 3.75 16.15
C GLN A 41 2.45 4.64 15.78
N ASP A 42 3.38 4.84 16.71
CA ASP A 42 4.60 5.63 16.46
C ASP A 42 5.48 4.99 15.38
N GLU A 43 5.68 3.67 15.43
CA GLU A 43 6.43 2.91 14.41
C GLU A 43 5.78 3.02 13.02
N VAL A 44 4.45 2.86 12.92
CA VAL A 44 3.68 3.00 11.68
C VAL A 44 3.79 4.42 11.13
N LYS A 45 3.62 5.43 11.99
CA LYS A 45 3.71 6.84 11.60
C LYS A 45 5.09 7.16 11.06
N GLN A 46 6.15 6.73 11.75
CA GLN A 46 7.52 6.96 11.31
C GLN A 46 7.81 6.29 9.95
N ALA A 47 7.33 5.06 9.75
CA ALA A 47 7.49 4.35 8.48
C ALA A 47 6.80 5.07 7.32
N ILE A 48 5.58 5.57 7.54
CA ILE A 48 4.83 6.36 6.54
C ILE A 48 5.53 7.67 6.24
N ASP A 49 5.94 8.44 7.26
CA ASP A 49 6.61 9.74 7.10
C ASP A 49 7.91 9.58 6.31
N THR A 50 8.68 8.53 6.61
CA THR A 50 9.93 8.20 5.90
C THR A 50 9.66 7.83 4.43
N PHE A 51 8.62 7.04 4.18
CA PHE A 51 8.23 6.65 2.83
C PHE A 51 7.79 7.85 1.99
N VAL A 52 6.94 8.73 2.54
CA VAL A 52 6.48 9.95 1.85
C VAL A 52 7.66 10.87 1.53
N ALA A 53 8.59 11.05 2.47
CA ALA A 53 9.79 11.86 2.24
C ALA A 53 10.69 11.30 1.12
N ALA A 54 10.69 9.98 0.91
CA ALA A 54 11.43 9.35 -0.19
C ALA A 54 10.73 9.55 -1.55
N GLU A 55 9.40 9.50 -1.60
CA GLU A 55 8.63 9.72 -2.84
C GLU A 55 8.78 11.17 -3.36
N GLU A 56 8.84 12.16 -2.47
CA GLU A 56 9.03 13.58 -2.83
C GLU A 56 10.41 13.87 -3.45
N GLN A 57 11.44 13.09 -3.07
CA GLN A 57 12.78 13.25 -3.63
C GLN A 57 12.92 12.60 -5.02
N GLY A 58 12.17 11.53 -5.29
CA GLY A 58 12.14 10.86 -6.59
C GLY A 58 11.44 11.65 -7.70
N THR A 59 10.55 12.58 -7.34
CA THR A 59 9.80 13.40 -8.32
C THR A 59 10.57 14.62 -8.84
N ALA A 60 11.72 14.96 -8.24
CA ALA A 60 12.47 16.18 -8.58
C ALA A 60 13.50 16.02 -9.73
N GLU A 61 13.83 14.80 -10.18
CA GLU A 61 14.83 14.58 -11.25
C GLU A 61 14.27 14.38 -12.67
N GLU A 62 12.97 14.14 -12.87
CA GLU A 62 12.40 13.95 -14.23
C GLU A 62 12.04 15.25 -14.98
N GLY A 63 12.32 16.43 -14.40
CA GLY A 63 11.92 17.73 -14.95
C GLY A 63 12.96 18.48 -15.80
N ALA A 64 14.16 17.94 -16.02
CA ALA A 64 15.28 18.73 -16.54
C ALA A 64 16.08 18.10 -17.70
N VAL A 65 15.42 17.62 -18.76
CA VAL A 65 16.07 17.48 -20.07
C VAL A 65 15.08 17.80 -21.21
N ASP A 66 14.79 19.09 -21.42
CA ASP A 66 14.31 19.59 -22.72
C ASP A 66 15.13 20.82 -23.14
N VAL A 67 16.36 20.58 -23.59
CA VAL A 67 17.05 21.45 -24.55
C VAL A 67 17.87 20.55 -25.48
N GLY A 68 17.17 19.85 -26.37
CA GLY A 68 17.77 18.99 -27.40
C GLY A 68 17.75 19.64 -28.78
N LYS A 69 18.50 20.72 -28.96
CA LYS A 69 18.80 21.30 -30.27
C LYS A 69 19.54 20.26 -31.13
N LYS A 70 18.87 19.83 -32.20
CA LYS A 70 19.33 19.72 -33.60
C LYS A 70 20.84 19.43 -33.83
N GLU A 71 21.07 18.39 -34.64
CA GLU A 71 22.32 17.98 -35.34
C GLU A 71 23.39 17.27 -34.51
N MET A 72 23.55 15.95 -34.74
CA MET A 72 24.58 15.45 -35.67
C MET A 72 24.45 13.92 -35.77
N GLU A 73 23.94 13.45 -36.92
CA GLU A 73 24.14 12.08 -37.38
C GLU A 73 25.58 11.90 -37.88
N ASP A 74 26.02 10.64 -37.90
CA ASP A 74 27.21 10.10 -38.55
C ASP A 74 28.55 10.42 -37.85
N ILE A 75 29.31 9.42 -37.38
CA ILE A 75 30.10 8.53 -38.23
C ILE A 75 30.19 7.13 -37.60
N LYS A 76 29.74 6.14 -38.38
CA LYS A 76 30.03 4.72 -38.21
C LYS A 76 31.11 4.34 -39.23
N ASN A 77 32.17 3.69 -38.77
CA ASN A 77 33.08 2.76 -39.48
C ASN A 77 34.39 2.69 -38.69
N MET A 78 35.13 1.60 -38.56
CA MET A 78 35.05 0.19 -38.98
C MET A 78 36.34 -0.44 -38.38
N GLU A 79 36.31 -1.75 -38.10
CA GLU A 79 37.39 -2.77 -38.05
C GLU A 79 38.86 -2.31 -38.14
N ASP A 80 39.89 -2.94 -37.61
CA ASP A 80 40.22 -4.25 -36.99
C ASP A 80 41.73 -4.11 -36.69
N VAL A 81 42.32 -4.87 -35.77
CA VAL A 81 43.69 -5.42 -35.87
C VAL A 81 44.02 -6.16 -34.57
N VAL A 82 44.23 -7.46 -34.78
CA VAL A 82 44.75 -8.52 -33.94
C VAL A 82 46.16 -8.30 -33.34
N VAL A 83 46.45 -9.16 -32.35
CA VAL A 83 47.71 -9.84 -32.01
C VAL A 83 48.26 -9.52 -30.60
N GLU A 84 48.09 -10.52 -29.72
CA GLU A 84 49.02 -11.19 -28.77
C GLU A 84 50.03 -10.34 -27.96
N GLU A 85 50.57 -10.73 -26.80
CA GLU A 85 50.65 -11.96 -26.02
C GLU A 85 51.16 -11.56 -24.63
N SER A 86 51.00 -12.45 -23.64
CA SER A 86 51.89 -12.66 -22.50
C SER A 86 52.05 -11.56 -21.44
N MET A 87 51.75 -11.90 -20.18
CA MET A 87 52.80 -12.15 -19.19
C MET A 87 52.18 -12.67 -17.88
N SER A 88 52.56 -13.91 -17.59
CA SER A 88 52.47 -14.61 -16.32
C SER A 88 53.63 -14.19 -15.40
N ASP A 89 53.31 -13.83 -14.15
CA ASP A 89 54.14 -13.87 -12.93
C ASP A 89 53.35 -13.09 -11.85
N VAL A 90 53.19 -13.47 -10.59
CA VAL A 90 54.10 -14.12 -9.65
C VAL A 90 53.29 -14.71 -8.49
N LEU A 91 53.86 -15.76 -7.90
CA LEU A 91 53.46 -16.41 -6.66
C LEU A 91 53.65 -15.50 -5.42
N ASP A 92 52.80 -15.70 -4.41
CA ASP A 92 53.15 -16.23 -3.08
C ASP A 92 52.56 -15.48 -1.87
N THR A 93 52.24 -16.32 -0.89
CA THR A 93 52.19 -16.06 0.56
C THR A 93 50.84 -15.68 1.20
N GLU A 94 50.30 -16.73 1.85
CA GLU A 94 49.56 -16.76 3.11
C GLU A 94 49.53 -15.45 3.92
N ALA A 95 48.32 -15.00 4.26
CA ALA A 95 48.03 -14.56 5.62
C ALA A 95 46.52 -14.56 5.89
N LYS A 96 46.16 -15.42 6.85
CA LYS A 96 45.21 -15.12 7.91
C LYS A 96 43.72 -15.22 7.55
N GLU A 97 43.15 -16.37 7.90
CA GLU A 97 41.78 -16.46 8.42
C GLU A 97 41.60 -15.36 9.47
N SER A 98 41.07 -14.23 9.01
CA SER A 98 40.40 -13.26 9.86
C SER A 98 38.95 -13.70 9.83
N ASP A 99 38.54 -14.35 10.93
CA ASP A 99 37.16 -14.48 11.37
C ASP A 99 36.61 -13.06 11.60
N THR A 100 36.43 -12.34 10.50
CA THR A 100 35.68 -11.11 10.44
C THR A 100 34.25 -11.57 10.25
N GLN A 101 33.58 -11.78 11.38
CA GLN A 101 32.13 -11.74 11.47
C GLN A 101 31.66 -10.65 10.52
N ASN A 102 31.07 -11.08 9.41
CA ASN A 102 30.40 -10.21 8.48
C ASN A 102 29.30 -9.47 9.26
N PRO A 103 29.35 -8.14 9.45
CA PRO A 103 28.23 -7.41 10.02
C PRO A 103 27.09 -7.26 9.01
N ALA A 104 27.22 -7.77 7.77
CA ALA A 104 26.15 -7.74 6.79
C ALA A 104 25.17 -8.90 6.98
N GLN A 105 24.50 -8.93 8.13
CA GLN A 105 23.13 -9.42 8.25
C GLN A 105 22.37 -8.72 9.40
N GLU A 106 22.69 -7.45 9.67
CA GLU A 106 21.82 -6.53 10.43
C GLU A 106 21.20 -5.50 9.48
N THR A 107 20.43 -5.98 8.50
CA THR A 107 19.54 -5.10 7.74
C THR A 107 18.10 -5.32 8.19
N GLN A 108 17.47 -4.20 8.56
CA GLN A 108 16.02 -3.97 8.72
C GLN A 108 15.34 -4.68 9.92
N ASP A 109 15.58 -4.23 11.15
CA ASP A 109 14.68 -4.50 12.30
C ASP A 109 13.88 -3.24 12.70
N THR A 110 13.67 -2.35 11.74
CA THR A 110 12.90 -1.11 11.90
C THR A 110 11.66 -1.15 11.03
N ALA A 111 10.59 -0.49 11.47
CA ALA A 111 9.35 -0.46 10.71
C ALA A 111 9.53 0.18 9.32
N ASN A 112 9.00 -0.46 8.28
CA ASN A 112 9.15 -0.01 6.90
C ASN A 112 7.92 -0.34 6.05
N VAL A 113 7.60 0.54 5.10
CA VAL A 113 6.58 0.28 4.07
C VAL A 113 7.17 -0.71 3.06
N ILE A 114 6.50 -1.83 2.83
CA ILE A 114 6.93 -2.90 1.92
C ILE A 114 6.10 -2.99 0.63
N ALA A 115 4.88 -2.44 0.65
CA ALA A 115 4.05 -2.31 -0.53
C ALA A 115 3.10 -1.12 -0.38
N SER A 116 2.75 -0.48 -1.48
CA SER A 116 1.77 0.61 -1.48
C SER A 116 0.98 0.71 -2.78
N GLY A 117 -0.18 1.35 -2.72
CA GLY A 117 -1.03 1.61 -3.86
C GLY A 117 -2.07 2.69 -3.56
N SER A 118 -2.42 3.51 -4.55
CA SER A 118 -3.47 4.51 -4.44
C SER A 118 -4.83 3.91 -4.78
N PHE A 119 -5.86 4.27 -4.02
CA PHE A 119 -7.22 3.85 -4.34
C PHE A 119 -7.72 4.50 -5.63
N VAL A 120 -8.31 3.69 -6.49
CA VAL A 120 -9.04 4.12 -7.68
C VAL A 120 -10.50 3.73 -7.57
N ASP A 121 -11.34 4.49 -8.26
CA ASP A 121 -12.77 4.24 -8.34
C ASP A 121 -13.08 2.98 -9.15
N VAL A 122 -14.07 2.22 -8.65
CA VAL A 122 -14.68 1.11 -9.38
C VAL A 122 -16.17 1.33 -9.50
N ALA A 123 -16.91 1.24 -8.40
CA ALA A 123 -18.35 1.49 -8.38
C ALA A 123 -18.72 2.83 -7.74
N HIS A 124 -17.83 3.38 -6.91
CA HIS A 124 -18.07 4.60 -6.16
C HIS A 124 -16.81 5.45 -6.08
N GLU A 125 -17.01 6.76 -5.90
CA GLU A 125 -15.93 7.71 -5.69
C GLU A 125 -15.19 7.40 -4.38
N GLY A 126 -13.87 7.46 -4.45
CA GLY A 126 -13.00 7.46 -3.30
C GLY A 126 -11.54 7.74 -3.60
N SER A 127 -10.79 8.05 -2.55
CA SER A 127 -9.38 8.37 -2.60
C SER A 127 -8.65 7.88 -1.35
N GLY A 128 -7.33 8.06 -1.35
CA GLY A 128 -6.42 7.65 -0.30
C GLY A 128 -5.44 6.59 -0.79
N THR A 129 -4.63 6.08 0.12
CA THR A 129 -3.54 5.15 -0.21
C THR A 129 -3.56 3.97 0.75
N ALA A 130 -3.40 2.76 0.22
CA ALA A 130 -3.10 1.59 1.01
C ALA A 130 -1.59 1.39 1.12
N LYS A 131 -1.09 1.09 2.31
CA LYS A 131 0.32 0.77 2.59
C LYS A 131 0.40 -0.48 3.46
N ILE A 132 1.21 -1.45 3.08
CA ILE A 132 1.58 -2.59 3.92
C ILE A 132 2.90 -2.24 4.60
N ILE A 133 2.93 -2.35 5.93
CA ILE A 133 4.05 -1.96 6.79
C ILE A 133 4.48 -3.16 7.60
N SER A 134 5.74 -3.56 7.45
CA SER A 134 6.39 -4.50 8.37
C SER A 134 6.88 -3.71 9.58
N LEU A 135 6.55 -4.12 10.81
CA LEU A 135 7.06 -3.44 12.02
C LEU A 135 8.48 -3.89 12.43
N GLY A 136 9.06 -4.85 11.71
CA GLY A 136 10.36 -5.45 12.01
C GLY A 136 10.29 -6.97 12.05
N LYS A 137 11.42 -7.63 12.33
CA LYS A 137 11.47 -9.10 12.31
C LYS A 137 10.69 -9.66 13.50
N ASN A 138 9.84 -10.65 13.23
CA ASN A 138 8.98 -11.30 14.24
C ASN A 138 7.99 -10.34 14.94
N LYS A 139 7.67 -9.20 14.32
CA LYS A 139 6.61 -8.28 14.76
C LYS A 139 5.42 -8.33 13.79
N ASP A 140 4.34 -7.65 14.16
CA ASP A 140 3.14 -7.55 13.34
C ASP A 140 3.41 -6.91 11.97
N THR A 141 2.60 -7.28 10.99
CA THR A 141 2.46 -6.55 9.73
C THR A 141 1.15 -5.79 9.74
N VAL A 142 1.19 -4.52 9.37
CA VAL A 142 0.05 -3.61 9.43
C VAL A 142 -0.35 -3.16 8.03
N LEU A 143 -1.64 -3.26 7.71
CA LEU A 143 -2.26 -2.58 6.58
C LEU A 143 -2.76 -1.22 7.03
N SER A 144 -2.19 -0.15 6.49
CA SER A 144 -2.58 1.23 6.74
C SER A 144 -3.35 1.78 5.54
N LEU A 145 -4.57 2.27 5.77
CA LEU A 145 -5.31 3.07 4.80
C LEU A 145 -5.12 4.54 5.21
N VAL A 146 -4.38 5.29 4.41
CA VAL A 146 -3.95 6.66 4.70
C VAL A 146 -4.82 7.64 3.91
N ASP A 147 -5.29 8.69 4.60
CA ASP A 147 -6.14 9.74 4.03
C ASP A 147 -7.32 9.18 3.23
N LEU A 148 -7.90 8.08 3.74
CA LEU A 148 -9.01 7.41 3.09
C LEU A 148 -10.22 8.34 3.06
N ALA A 149 -10.84 8.47 1.90
CA ALA A 149 -12.14 9.10 1.76
C ALA A 149 -12.92 8.33 0.69
N VAL A 150 -13.82 7.45 1.10
CA VAL A 150 -14.63 6.62 0.19
C VAL A 150 -16.10 6.83 0.45
N SER A 151 -16.93 6.60 -0.56
CA SER A 151 -18.39 6.62 -0.38
C SER A 151 -18.83 5.64 0.72
N ASN A 152 -19.76 6.06 1.58
CA ASN A 152 -20.25 5.21 2.67
C ASN A 152 -21.14 4.07 2.13
N GLY A 153 -21.18 2.95 2.86
CA GLY A 153 -22.01 1.80 2.53
C GLY A 153 -22.47 1.03 3.78
N PRO A 154 -23.54 0.22 3.69
CA PRO A 154 -24.13 -0.40 4.89
C PRO A 154 -23.19 -1.34 5.66
N ASP A 155 -22.29 -2.01 4.95
CA ASP A 155 -21.29 -2.90 5.55
C ASP A 155 -20.06 -3.02 4.64
N LEU A 156 -19.19 -2.01 4.73
CA LEU A 156 -17.91 -1.99 4.03
C LEU A 156 -16.87 -2.86 4.75
N ARG A 157 -16.11 -3.62 3.97
CA ARG A 157 -15.05 -4.54 4.39
C ARG A 157 -13.75 -4.17 3.71
N VAL A 158 -12.64 -4.43 4.39
CA VAL A 158 -11.30 -4.37 3.83
C VAL A 158 -10.88 -5.78 3.45
N LEU A 159 -10.56 -5.98 2.17
CA LEU A 159 -10.06 -7.26 1.66
C LEU A 159 -8.63 -7.09 1.13
N LEU A 160 -7.84 -8.15 1.22
CA LEU A 160 -6.59 -8.31 0.48
C LEU A 160 -6.80 -9.42 -0.57
N SER A 161 -6.62 -9.10 -1.85
CA SER A 161 -6.72 -10.07 -2.95
C SER A 161 -5.35 -10.39 -3.53
N LYS A 162 -5.17 -11.63 -3.98
CA LYS A 162 -4.00 -12.06 -4.78
C LYS A 162 -4.06 -11.60 -6.24
N ASN A 163 -5.19 -11.05 -6.69
CA ASN A 163 -5.34 -10.48 -8.02
C ASN A 163 -5.09 -8.97 -7.99
N SER A 164 -4.45 -8.47 -9.05
CA SER A 164 -4.42 -7.04 -9.39
C SER A 164 -5.59 -6.70 -10.31
N GLU A 165 -5.82 -5.41 -10.55
CA GLU A 165 -6.80 -4.90 -11.53
C GLU A 165 -8.24 -5.38 -11.28
N VAL A 166 -8.61 -5.61 -10.02
CA VAL A 166 -9.97 -6.04 -9.64
C VAL A 166 -10.98 -4.93 -10.03
N ARG A 167 -11.99 -5.26 -10.85
CA ARG A 167 -13.04 -4.30 -11.27
C ARG A 167 -14.45 -4.76 -10.88
N ALA A 168 -14.61 -6.00 -10.44
CA ALA A 168 -15.87 -6.55 -9.96
C ALA A 168 -15.62 -7.65 -8.91
N ALA A 169 -16.68 -8.05 -8.21
CA ALA A 169 -16.59 -9.11 -7.21
C ALA A 169 -16.16 -10.48 -7.80
N ALA A 170 -16.37 -10.70 -9.09
CA ALA A 170 -15.91 -11.90 -9.79
C ALA A 170 -14.39 -11.93 -9.97
N ASP A 171 -13.72 -10.78 -9.95
CA ASP A 171 -12.29 -10.64 -10.19
C ASP A 171 -11.47 -10.83 -8.91
N LEU A 172 -12.12 -10.92 -7.74
CA LEU A 172 -11.45 -10.99 -6.43
C LEU A 172 -10.52 -12.20 -6.25
N GLY A 173 -10.73 -13.29 -7.00
CA GLY A 173 -9.90 -14.49 -6.92
C GLY A 173 -9.76 -15.05 -5.49
N ASP A 174 -8.55 -15.44 -5.12
CA ASP A 174 -8.18 -15.76 -3.74
C ASP A 174 -8.00 -14.46 -2.94
N TYR A 175 -8.69 -14.35 -1.81
CA TYR A 175 -8.60 -13.18 -0.94
C TYR A 175 -8.77 -13.55 0.54
N ILE A 176 -8.37 -12.63 1.41
CA ILE A 176 -8.72 -12.63 2.84
C ILE A 176 -9.56 -11.40 3.17
N GLU A 177 -10.57 -11.56 4.02
CA GLU A 177 -11.28 -10.45 4.66
C GLU A 177 -10.47 -10.05 5.89
N VAL A 178 -9.87 -8.85 5.86
CA VAL A 178 -9.04 -8.33 6.95
C VAL A 178 -9.95 -7.95 8.12
N GLU A 179 -10.84 -6.98 7.90
CA GLU A 179 -11.83 -6.59 8.89
C GLU A 179 -12.97 -5.75 8.30
N LYS A 180 -13.89 -5.29 9.16
CA LYS A 180 -14.83 -4.23 8.82
C LYS A 180 -14.09 -2.90 8.61
N LEU A 181 -14.54 -2.10 7.66
CA LEU A 181 -14.08 -0.73 7.52
C LEU A 181 -14.47 0.08 8.77
N LYS A 182 -13.47 0.65 9.47
CA LYS A 182 -13.70 1.35 10.74
C LYS A 182 -14.39 2.69 10.53
N GLY A 183 -14.05 3.40 9.46
CA GLY A 183 -14.71 4.61 8.99
C GLY A 183 -14.46 4.76 7.50
N ASN A 184 -15.32 5.48 6.81
CA ASN A 184 -15.16 5.74 5.39
C ASN A 184 -14.37 7.03 5.11
N ILE A 185 -14.00 7.75 6.17
CA ILE A 185 -13.10 8.90 6.15
C ILE A 185 -12.00 8.73 7.21
N GLY A 186 -10.77 9.11 6.87
CA GLY A 186 -9.64 9.22 7.79
C GLY A 186 -8.64 8.06 7.68
N THR A 187 -7.53 8.22 8.38
CA THR A 187 -6.47 7.20 8.43
C THR A 187 -6.82 6.10 9.43
N GLN A 188 -6.57 4.85 9.04
CA GLN A 188 -6.88 3.67 9.85
C GLN A 188 -5.95 2.50 9.54
N HIS A 189 -5.69 1.68 10.54
CA HIS A 189 -4.69 0.62 10.51
C HIS A 189 -5.31 -0.74 10.83
N TYR A 190 -4.73 -1.82 10.31
CA TYR A 190 -5.22 -3.17 10.56
C TYR A 190 -4.04 -4.11 10.72
N ILE A 191 -3.99 -4.82 11.85
CA ILE A 191 -3.02 -5.92 12.02
C ILE A 191 -3.43 -7.06 11.09
N LEU A 192 -2.51 -7.48 10.24
CA LEU A 192 -2.73 -8.64 9.38
C LEU A 192 -2.52 -9.94 10.18
N PRO A 193 -3.28 -11.01 9.89
CA PRO A 193 -3.11 -12.27 10.59
C PRO A 193 -1.68 -12.81 10.49
N GLU A 194 -1.17 -13.38 11.59
CA GLU A 194 0.16 -14.01 11.61
C GLU A 194 0.27 -15.12 10.55
N GLY A 195 1.45 -15.23 9.95
CA GLY A 195 1.74 -16.27 8.95
C GLY A 195 1.13 -16.02 7.55
N VAL A 196 0.46 -14.88 7.35
CA VAL A 196 0.04 -14.45 6.01
C VAL A 196 1.26 -13.98 5.21
N ASP A 197 1.52 -14.63 4.08
CA ASP A 197 2.48 -14.14 3.09
C ASP A 197 1.90 -12.94 2.35
N VAL A 198 2.24 -11.75 2.81
CA VAL A 198 1.78 -10.48 2.24
C VAL A 198 2.26 -10.24 0.82
N THR A 199 3.37 -10.88 0.39
CA THR A 199 3.91 -10.73 -0.97
C THR A 199 3.05 -11.42 -2.03
N ALA A 200 2.17 -12.33 -1.61
CA ALA A 200 1.20 -12.98 -2.48
C ALA A 200 0.02 -12.07 -2.84
N TYR A 201 -0.24 -11.00 -2.08
CA TYR A 201 -1.37 -10.11 -2.30
C TYR A 201 -0.99 -8.93 -3.18
N ARG A 202 -1.88 -8.59 -4.11
CA ARG A 202 -1.64 -7.64 -5.20
C ARG A 202 -2.59 -6.45 -5.16
N SER A 203 -3.64 -6.49 -4.35
CA SER A 203 -4.53 -5.34 -4.19
C SER A 203 -5.24 -5.32 -2.84
N VAL A 204 -5.60 -4.11 -2.41
CA VAL A 204 -6.50 -3.84 -1.28
C VAL A 204 -7.84 -3.38 -1.82
N ILE A 205 -8.94 -3.92 -1.28
CA ILE A 205 -10.29 -3.68 -1.80
C ILE A 205 -11.19 -3.16 -0.69
N ILE A 206 -11.90 -2.08 -0.97
CA ILE A 206 -13.06 -1.66 -0.19
C ILE A 206 -14.30 -2.33 -0.79
N TYR A 207 -14.90 -3.25 -0.04
CA TYR A 207 -15.97 -4.12 -0.54
C TYR A 207 -17.26 -3.98 0.27
N CYS A 208 -18.38 -3.80 -0.41
CA CYS A 208 -19.69 -3.79 0.24
C CYS A 208 -20.28 -5.21 0.27
N LYS A 209 -20.24 -5.84 1.44
CA LYS A 209 -20.64 -7.25 1.63
C LYS A 209 -22.11 -7.55 1.27
N PRO A 210 -23.10 -6.72 1.64
CA PRO A 210 -24.51 -6.99 1.36
C PRO A 210 -24.85 -6.91 -0.13
N PHE A 211 -24.22 -5.98 -0.85
CA PHE A 211 -24.49 -5.76 -2.27
C PHE A 211 -23.52 -6.50 -3.19
N ARG A 212 -22.45 -7.07 -2.64
CA ARG A 212 -21.39 -7.75 -3.36
C ARG A 212 -20.72 -6.87 -4.42
N VAL A 213 -20.48 -5.62 -4.07
CA VAL A 213 -19.91 -4.59 -4.97
C VAL A 213 -18.53 -4.17 -4.48
N VAL A 214 -17.60 -4.03 -5.42
CA VAL A 214 -16.27 -3.45 -5.21
C VAL A 214 -16.39 -1.94 -5.34
N PHE A 215 -16.08 -1.21 -4.26
CA PHE A 215 -16.18 0.25 -4.24
C PHE A 215 -14.92 0.88 -4.84
N ASN A 216 -13.78 0.57 -4.24
CA ASN A 216 -12.47 1.12 -4.59
C ASN A 216 -11.41 0.03 -4.47
N VAL A 217 -10.36 0.15 -5.28
CA VAL A 217 -9.24 -0.80 -5.32
C VAL A 217 -7.93 -0.03 -5.30
N ALA A 218 -6.98 -0.48 -4.49
CA ALA A 218 -5.59 -0.02 -4.52
C ALA A 218 -4.71 -1.20 -4.94
N ASP A 219 -4.24 -1.19 -6.18
CA ASP A 219 -3.26 -2.17 -6.66
C ASP A 219 -1.91 -1.90 -5.98
N LEU A 220 -1.34 -2.93 -5.37
CA LEU A 220 -0.13 -2.85 -4.56
C LEU A 220 1.10 -3.08 -5.42
N THR A 221 2.01 -2.11 -5.37
CA THR A 221 3.37 -2.24 -5.91
C THR A 221 4.34 -2.43 -4.75
N GLY A 222 5.28 -3.36 -4.90
CA GLY A 222 6.35 -3.56 -3.94
C GLY A 222 7.22 -2.30 -3.84
N VAL A 223 7.57 -1.93 -2.62
CA VAL A 223 8.50 -0.84 -2.37
C VAL A 223 9.88 -1.46 -2.24
N ASP A 224 10.73 -1.25 -3.23
CA ASP A 224 12.15 -1.59 -3.12
C ASP A 224 12.78 -0.64 -2.11
N VAL A 225 12.86 -1.08 -0.85
CA VAL A 225 13.71 -0.42 0.13
C VAL A 225 15.12 -0.63 -0.37
N GLY A 226 15.68 0.39 -1.02
CA GLY A 226 17.01 0.33 -1.64
C GLY A 226 18.06 -0.08 -0.62
N ASP A 227 18.34 -1.37 -0.52
CA ASP A 227 19.62 -1.86 -0.05
C ASP A 227 20.61 -1.39 -1.12
N GLY A 228 21.41 -0.36 -0.80
CA GLY A 228 22.34 0.31 -1.71
C GLY A 228 23.45 -0.61 -2.24
N ASN A 229 23.10 -1.61 -3.02
CA ASN A 229 24.03 -2.52 -3.67
C ASN A 229 23.85 -2.41 -5.19
N VAL A 230 24.52 -1.38 -5.74
CA VAL A 230 24.87 -1.34 -7.16
C VAL A 230 25.86 -2.48 -7.39
N GLN A 231 25.40 -3.58 -7.98
CA GLN A 231 26.31 -4.52 -8.63
C GLN A 231 26.58 -4.01 -10.05
N GLN A 232 27.81 -3.55 -10.26
CA GLN A 232 28.40 -3.32 -11.57
C GLN A 232 28.71 -4.65 -12.26
#